data_AF-A0A6F8XMX6-F1
#
_entry.id   AF-A0A6F8XMX6-F1
#
_cell.length_a   1.000
_cell.length_b   1.000
_cell.length_c   1.000
_cell.angle_alpha   90.00
_cell.angle_beta   90.00
_cell.angle_gamma   90.00
#
_symmetry.space_group_name_H-M   'P 1'
#
loop_
_entity.id
_entity.type
_entity.pdbx_description
1 polymer ?
#
loop_
_entity_poly.entity_id
_entity_poly.type
_entity_poly.pdbx_seq_one_letter_code
_entity_poly.pdbx_strand_id
1 'polypeptide(L)'
;MARQWLDLLDGEVDPQILDCLEPSLVVWSSLWPDRLDERIRFDIEPDGYESRLRWTLLTPGPEPAASKIGHMRFRLNVLINERLRRSYGQ
;
A
#
# COMPACT_ATOMS: atom_id res chain seq x y z
N MET A 1 -14.43 -11.46 -6.34
CA MET A 1 -13.75 -10.68 -7.39
C MET A 1 -12.36 -10.33 -6.89
N ALA A 2 -11.30 -10.75 -7.57
CA ALA A 2 -9.93 -10.44 -7.15
C ALA A 2 -9.58 -8.98 -7.47
N ARG A 3 -8.83 -8.30 -6.59
CA ARG A 3 -8.34 -6.93 -6.80
C ARG A 3 -7.32 -6.94 -7.96
N GLN A 4 -7.78 -6.80 -9.21
CA GLN A 4 -6.89 -6.91 -10.40
C GLN A 4 -5.71 -5.92 -10.39
N TRP A 5 -5.87 -4.77 -9.76
CA TRP A 5 -4.80 -3.77 -9.63
C TRP A 5 -3.72 -4.20 -8.62
N LEU A 6 -4.07 -5.07 -7.66
CA LEU A 6 -3.18 -5.64 -6.66
C LEU A 6 -2.52 -6.92 -7.18
N ASP A 7 -1.92 -6.82 -8.35
CA ASP A 7 -1.18 -7.92 -8.99
C ASP A 7 0.18 -8.07 -8.29
N LEU A 8 0.23 -8.98 -7.32
CA LEU A 8 1.36 -9.27 -6.43
C LEU A 8 2.40 -10.18 -7.12
N LEU A 9 3.68 -9.99 -6.79
CA LEU A 9 4.77 -10.85 -7.27
C LEU A 9 4.82 -12.16 -6.46
N ASP A 10 5.49 -13.19 -6.97
CA ASP A 10 5.59 -14.52 -6.32
C ASP A 10 6.12 -14.51 -4.87
N GLY A 11 6.89 -13.48 -4.50
CA GLY A 11 7.42 -13.30 -3.14
C GLY A 11 6.59 -12.39 -2.25
N GLU A 12 5.43 -11.91 -2.72
CA GLU A 12 4.55 -10.98 -2.01
C GLU A 12 3.27 -11.69 -1.55
N VAL A 13 2.66 -11.17 -0.48
CA VAL A 13 1.44 -11.74 0.12
C VAL A 13 0.29 -10.75 0.11
N ASP A 14 -0.94 -11.26 0.03
CA ASP A 14 -2.15 -10.41 0.07
C ASP A 14 -2.25 -9.71 1.44
N PRO A 15 -2.30 -8.36 1.45
CA PRO A 15 -2.36 -7.61 2.68
C PRO A 15 -3.72 -7.80 3.36
N GLN A 16 -3.67 -8.08 4.66
CA GLN A 16 -4.84 -8.04 5.53
C GLN A 16 -5.10 -6.61 6.00
N ILE A 17 -6.37 -6.27 6.22
CA ILE A 17 -6.73 -5.01 6.87
C ILE A 17 -6.46 -5.16 8.36
N LEU A 18 -5.52 -4.39 8.88
CA LEU A 18 -5.17 -4.35 10.31
C LEU A 18 -6.01 -3.32 11.08
N ASP A 19 -6.37 -2.21 10.43
CA ASP A 19 -7.19 -1.15 11.02
C ASP A 19 -7.94 -0.39 9.91
N CYS A 20 -9.09 0.17 10.23
CA CYS A 20 -9.93 0.90 9.30
C CYS A 20 -10.83 1.91 10.02
N LEU A 21 -10.85 3.14 9.53
CA LEU A 21 -11.82 4.16 9.91
C LEU A 21 -12.41 4.77 8.63
N GLU A 22 -13.59 4.30 8.24
CA GLU A 22 -14.24 4.70 7.00
C GLU A 22 -14.70 6.18 7.02
N PRO A 23 -14.52 6.96 5.94
CA PRO A 23 -13.76 6.66 4.71
C PRO A 23 -12.28 7.07 4.80
N SER A 24 -11.83 7.55 5.95
CA SER A 24 -10.60 8.35 6.13
C SER A 24 -9.29 7.56 6.23
N LEU A 25 -9.33 6.29 6.62
CA LEU A 25 -8.14 5.53 6.96
C LEU A 25 -8.32 4.04 6.68
N VAL A 26 -7.29 3.44 6.09
CA VAL A 26 -7.09 1.99 6.05
C VAL A 26 -5.64 1.69 6.38
N VAL A 27 -5.38 0.68 7.22
CA VAL A 27 -4.03 0.19 7.49
C VAL A 27 -3.94 -1.26 7.02
N TRP A 28 -3.00 -1.53 6.14
CA TRP A 28 -2.70 -2.87 5.65
C TRP A 28 -1.51 -3.48 6.37
N SER A 29 -1.53 -4.81 6.49
CA SER A 29 -0.38 -5.61 6.86
C SER A 29 0.70 -5.57 5.77
N SER A 30 1.87 -6.07 6.11
CA SER A 30 2.99 -6.20 5.18
C SER A 30 2.62 -7.00 3.93
N LEU A 31 3.20 -6.59 2.80
CA LEU A 31 3.22 -7.37 1.55
C LEU A 31 4.40 -8.35 1.51
N TRP A 32 5.37 -8.20 2.42
CA TRP A 32 6.66 -8.90 2.35
C TRP A 32 6.78 -9.91 3.50
N PRO A 33 6.86 -11.22 3.22
CA PRO A 33 7.00 -12.26 4.23
C PRO A 33 8.26 -12.11 5.11
N ASP A 34 9.33 -11.53 4.58
CA ASP A 34 10.57 -11.27 5.31
C ASP A 34 10.48 -10.07 6.26
N ARG A 35 9.37 -9.32 6.23
CA ARG A 35 9.15 -8.12 7.05
C ARG A 35 7.70 -8.02 7.52
N LEU A 36 7.31 -8.93 8.42
CA LEU A 36 5.91 -9.06 8.87
C LEU A 36 5.38 -7.84 9.65
N ASP A 37 6.27 -7.06 10.27
CA ASP A 37 5.89 -5.90 11.09
C ASP A 37 5.61 -4.63 10.27
N GLU A 38 5.91 -4.65 8.97
CA GLU A 38 5.65 -3.52 8.08
C GLU A 38 4.15 -3.26 7.95
N ARG A 39 3.79 -1.99 7.89
CA ARG A 39 2.40 -1.56 7.72
C ARG A 39 2.31 -0.53 6.62
N ILE A 40 1.24 -0.60 5.83
CA ILE A 40 0.96 0.40 4.81
C ILE A 40 -0.28 1.15 5.24
N ARG A 41 -0.09 2.40 5.67
CA ARG A 41 -1.17 3.29 6.07
C ARG A 41 -1.65 4.07 4.87
N PHE A 42 -2.96 4.09 4.65
CA PHE A 42 -3.64 4.90 3.66
C PHE A 42 -4.48 5.96 4.36
N ASP A 43 -4.15 7.22 4.15
CA ASP A 43 -4.96 8.37 4.55
C ASP A 43 -5.76 8.84 3.33
N ILE A 44 -7.07 8.95 3.49
CA ILE A 44 -8.01 9.28 2.42
C ILE A 44 -8.76 10.54 2.82
N GLU A 45 -8.65 11.57 1.99
CA GLU A 45 -9.32 12.84 2.20
C GLU A 45 -10.24 13.14 1.01
N PRO A 46 -11.41 13.76 1.23
CA PRO A 46 -12.22 14.28 0.13
C PRO A 46 -11.47 15.38 -0.63
N ASP A 47 -11.55 15.37 -1.96
CA ASP A 47 -10.99 16.41 -2.84
C ASP A 47 -12.02 16.79 -3.91
N GLY A 48 -13.03 17.56 -3.51
CA GLY A 48 -14.19 17.85 -4.36
C GLY A 48 -15.02 16.59 -4.64
N TYR A 49 -15.18 16.24 -5.91
CA TYR A 49 -15.80 14.98 -6.35
C TYR A 49 -14.81 13.80 -6.43
N GLU A 50 -13.54 14.05 -6.11
CA GLU A 50 -12.47 13.05 -6.10
C GLU A 50 -12.02 12.74 -4.65
N SER A 51 -10.99 11.92 -4.53
CA SER A 51 -10.34 11.63 -3.26
C SER A 51 -8.84 11.80 -3.37
N ARG A 52 -8.25 12.44 -2.38
CA ARG A 52 -6.81 12.49 -2.20
C ARG A 52 -6.38 11.29 -1.36
N LEU A 53 -5.60 10.42 -1.97
CA LEU A 53 -5.00 9.26 -1.31
C LEU A 53 -3.53 9.55 -0.99
N ARG A 54 -3.16 9.47 0.28
CA ARG A 54 -1.77 9.43 0.73
C ARG A 54 -1.47 8.04 1.29
N TRP A 55 -0.35 7.46 0.91
CA TRP A 55 0.14 6.24 1.52
C TRP A 55 1.45 6.49 2.28
N THR A 56 1.63 5.79 3.40
CA THR A 56 2.83 5.81 4.21
C THR A 56 3.25 4.37 4.51
N LEU A 57 4.48 4.00 4.16
CA LEU A 57 5.09 2.73 4.60
C LEU A 57 5.70 2.95 5.99
N LEU A 58 5.17 2.25 6.99
CA LEU A 58 5.64 2.27 8.36
C LEU A 58 6.52 1.06 8.62
N THR A 59 7.79 1.32 8.95
CA THR A 59 8.83 0.31 9.22
C THR A 59 9.17 0.27 10.72
N PRO A 60 8.30 -0.26 11.60
CA PRO A 60 8.54 -0.23 13.06
C PRO A 60 9.66 -1.18 13.51
N GLY A 61 10.03 -2.16 12.66
CA GLY A 61 11.16 -3.04 12.90
C GLY A 61 12.51 -2.39 12.59
N PRO A 62 13.60 -3.18 12.52
CA PRO A 62 14.92 -2.67 12.16
C PRO A 62 14.90 -1.97 10.81
N GLU A 63 15.61 -0.83 10.73
CA GLU A 63 15.71 -0.05 9.50
C GLU A 63 16.20 -0.94 8.35
N PRO A 64 15.45 -1.08 7.25
CA PRO A 64 15.90 -1.86 6.11
C PRO A 64 17.09 -1.17 5.43
N ALA A 65 17.93 -1.95 4.77
CA ALA A 65 18.96 -1.39 3.90
C ALA A 65 18.33 -0.43 2.86
N ALA A 66 19.05 0.65 2.52
CA ALA A 66 18.54 1.69 1.61
C ALA A 66 18.04 1.13 0.26
N SER A 67 18.68 0.09 -0.27
CA SER A 67 18.25 -0.60 -1.49
C SER A 67 16.88 -1.29 -1.33
N LYS A 68 16.62 -1.93 -0.17
CA LYS A 68 15.33 -2.55 0.14
C LYS A 68 14.25 -1.47 0.32
N ILE A 69 14.55 -0.35 0.99
CA ILE A 69 13.61 0.79 1.10
C ILE A 69 13.23 1.29 -0.31
N GLY A 70 14.22 1.48 -1.18
CA GLY A 70 14.01 1.90 -2.56
C GLY A 70 13.10 0.92 -3.33
N HIS A 71 13.34 -0.38 -3.19
CA HIS A 71 12.53 -1.42 -3.80
C HIS A 71 11.08 -1.42 -3.30
N MET A 72 10.87 -1.39 -1.98
CA MET A 72 9.52 -1.38 -1.38
C MET A 72 8.73 -0.13 -1.80
N ARG A 73 9.37 1.04 -1.80
CA ARG A 73 8.76 2.29 -2.28
C ARG A 73 8.38 2.22 -3.76
N PHE A 74 9.29 1.73 -4.61
CA PHE A 74 9.00 1.55 -6.04
C PHE A 74 7.81 0.63 -6.25
N ARG A 75 7.75 -0.47 -5.51
CA ARG A 75 6.68 -1.44 -5.62
C ARG A 75 5.32 -0.85 -5.25
N LEU A 76 5.23 -0.13 -4.14
CA LEU A 76 4.02 0.58 -3.73
C LEU A 76 3.60 1.65 -4.73
N ASN A 77 4.54 2.36 -5.36
CA ASN A 77 4.23 3.28 -6.45
C ASN A 77 3.55 2.56 -7.63
N VAL A 78 4.05 1.41 -8.08
CA VAL A 78 3.42 0.66 -9.17
C VAL A 78 2.01 0.20 -8.79
N LEU A 79 1.83 -0.36 -7.60
CA LEU A 79 0.51 -0.87 -7.17
C LEU A 79 -0.51 0.26 -6.98
N ILE A 80 -0.14 1.32 -6.27
CA ILE A 80 -1.06 2.36 -5.80
C ILE A 80 -1.13 3.55 -6.77
N ASN A 81 0.02 4.05 -7.24
CA ASN A 81 0.04 5.26 -8.07
C ASN A 81 -0.17 4.96 -9.55
N GLU A 82 0.12 3.75 -10.03
CA GLU A 82 -0.17 3.36 -11.42
C GLU A 82 -1.42 2.50 -11.51
N ARG A 83 -1.41 1.30 -10.92
CA ARG A 83 -2.44 0.27 -11.19
C ARG A 83 -3.79 0.59 -10.55
N LEU A 84 -3.80 1.01 -9.29
CA LEU A 84 -5.04 1.41 -8.61
C LEU A 84 -5.68 2.60 -9.34
N ARG A 85 -4.90 3.64 -9.64
CA ARG A 85 -5.39 4.81 -10.40
C ARG A 85 -5.98 4.42 -11.76
N ARG A 86 -5.27 3.58 -12.52
CA ARG A 86 -5.76 3.04 -13.79
C ARG A 86 -7.07 2.28 -13.64
N SER A 87 -7.26 1.56 -12.53
CA SER A 87 -8.53 0.85 -12.26
C SER A 87 -9.72 1.78 -12.02
N TYR A 88 -9.48 3.05 -11.69
CA TYR A 88 -10.49 4.12 -11.61
C TYR A 88 -10.58 4.98 -12.89
N GLY A 89 -9.85 4.63 -13.95
CA GLY A 89 -9.88 5.34 -15.24
C GLY A 89 -9.01 6.61 -15.30
N GLN A 90 -8.09 6.79 -14.36
CA GLN A 90 -7.04 7.83 -14.39
C GLN A 90 -5.78 7.31 -15.07
#